data_AF-A0A8X6FIR7-F1
#
_entry.id   AF-A0A8X6FIR7-F1
#
_cell.length_a   1.000
_cell.length_b   1.000
_cell.length_c   1.000
_cell.angle_alpha   90.00
_cell.angle_beta   90.00
_cell.angle_gamma   90.00
#
_symmetry.space_group_name_H-M   'P 1'
#
loop_
_entity.id
_entity.type
_entity.pdbx_description
1 polymer ?
#
loop_
_entity_poly.entity_id
_entity_poly.type
_entity_poly.pdbx_seq_one_letter_code
_entity_poly.pdbx_strand_id
1 'polypeptide(L)'
;MFLMTNSSAEVTDFDLNDFAKFQRRVRLRAKLFKDLKSRFRKEYLGLLAQKRSKPISHKMKVEEIVLVENPNKKRLYWPLAKVLELLLGRDGNVRALKLNVVMQR
;
A
#
# COMPACT_ATOMS: atom_id res chain seq x y z
N MET A 1 -20.03 4.06 2.67
CA MET A 1 -21.26 4.35 1.92
C MET A 1 -22.14 5.15 2.87
N PHE A 2 -22.45 6.42 2.57
CA PHE A 2 -23.29 7.25 3.44
C PHE A 2 -24.70 7.28 2.84
N LEU A 3 -25.65 6.62 3.51
CA LEU A 3 -27.06 6.65 3.16
C LEU A 3 -27.67 7.93 3.75
N MET A 4 -28.19 8.81 2.89
CA MET A 4 -29.04 9.90 3.32
C MET A 4 -30.44 9.32 3.50
N THR A 5 -30.96 9.31 4.73
CA THR A 5 -32.33 8.93 5.02
C THR A 5 -33.27 10.00 4.47
N ASN A 6 -34.19 9.63 3.59
CA ASN A 6 -35.20 10.56 3.08
C ASN A 6 -36.19 10.88 4.19
N SER A 7 -36.10 12.09 4.75
CA SER A 7 -37.14 12.67 5.60
C SER A 7 -38.26 13.17 4.69
N SER A 8 -39.49 12.72 4.93
CA SER A 8 -40.71 13.16 4.22
C SER A 8 -41.02 14.61 4.58
N ALA A 9 -40.39 15.56 3.90
CA ALA A 9 -40.75 16.97 3.98
C ALA A 9 -41.80 17.28 2.91
N GLU A 10 -42.94 17.83 3.32
CA GLU A 10 -43.94 18.41 2.40
C GLU A 10 -43.24 19.44 1.50
N VAL A 11 -43.42 19.27 0.19
CA VAL A 11 -42.72 20.06 -0.83
C VAL A 11 -43.48 21.37 -1.04
N THR A 12 -42.96 22.46 -0.47
CA THR A 12 -43.37 23.81 -0.85
C THR A 12 -42.92 24.13 -2.28
N ASP A 13 -43.71 24.92 -3.02
CA ASP A 13 -43.41 25.32 -4.40
C ASP A 13 -41.99 25.85 -4.54
N PHE A 14 -41.18 25.15 -5.33
CA PHE A 14 -39.77 25.47 -5.57
C PHE A 14 -39.67 26.61 -6.59
N ASP A 15 -39.25 27.79 -6.14
CA ASP A 15 -39.11 28.95 -7.03
C ASP A 15 -37.78 28.91 -7.82
N LEU A 16 -37.66 29.68 -8.91
CA LEU A 16 -36.48 29.69 -9.80
C LEU A 16 -35.18 30.04 -9.05
N ASN A 17 -35.28 30.93 -8.06
CA ASN A 17 -34.15 31.32 -7.21
C ASN A 17 -33.67 30.15 -6.34
N ASP A 18 -34.58 29.31 -5.87
CA ASP A 18 -34.26 28.13 -5.08
C ASP A 18 -33.69 27.00 -5.94
N PHE A 19 -34.13 26.89 -7.19
CA PHE A 19 -33.49 26.02 -8.17
C PHE A 19 -32.02 26.41 -8.45
N ALA A 20 -31.74 27.71 -8.61
CA ALA A 20 -30.37 28.20 -8.80
C ALA A 20 -29.47 27.91 -7.57
N LYS A 21 -29.98 28.15 -6.35
CA LYS A 21 -29.28 27.81 -5.10
C LYS A 21 -29.06 26.31 -4.97
N PHE A 22 -30.04 25.50 -5.33
CA PHE A 22 -29.94 24.04 -5.32
C PHE A 22 -28.86 23.55 -6.30
N GLN A 23 -28.89 24.01 -7.55
CA GLN A 23 -27.86 23.68 -8.54
C GLN A 23 -26.45 24.06 -8.07
N ARG A 24 -26.29 25.23 -7.45
CA ARG A 24 -25.00 25.66 -6.88
C ARG A 24 -24.51 24.68 -5.82
N ARG A 25 -25.39 24.22 -4.92
CA ARG A 25 -25.06 23.23 -3.88
C ARG A 25 -24.70 21.87 -4.48
N VAL A 26 -25.44 21.41 -5.50
CA VAL A 26 -25.14 20.15 -6.20
C VAL A 26 -23.77 20.22 -6.88
N ARG A 27 -23.47 21.30 -7.60
CA ARG A 27 -22.17 21.51 -8.25
C ARG A 27 -21.03 21.57 -7.23
N LEU A 28 -21.23 22.26 -6.11
CA LEU A 28 -20.24 22.33 -5.04
C LEU A 28 -19.95 20.95 -4.46
N ARG A 29 -20.99 20.16 -4.14
CA ARG A 29 -20.82 18.79 -3.64
C ARG A 29 -20.08 17.91 -4.64
N ALA A 30 -20.45 17.97 -5.93
CA ALA A 30 -19.77 17.21 -6.98
C ALA A 30 -18.27 17.57 -7.07
N LYS A 31 -17.94 18.87 -6.99
CA LYS A 31 -16.55 19.35 -6.95
C LYS A 31 -15.81 18.81 -5.72
N LEU A 32 -16.38 18.96 -4.53
CA LEU A 32 -15.77 18.48 -3.29
C LEU A 32 -15.51 16.97 -3.33
N PHE A 33 -16.47 16.18 -3.82
CA PHE A 33 -16.27 14.73 -3.98
C PHE A 33 -15.18 14.40 -4.99
N LYS A 34 -15.09 15.12 -6.11
CA LYS A 34 -14.02 14.94 -7.10
C LYS A 34 -12.66 15.29 -6.52
N ASP A 35 -12.55 16.41 -5.81
CA ASP A 35 -11.32 16.87 -5.18
C ASP A 35 -10.86 15.90 -4.09
N LEU A 36 -11.78 15.44 -3.25
CA LEU A 36 -11.50 14.44 -2.21
C LEU A 36 -11.00 13.12 -2.84
N LYS A 37 -11.70 12.59 -3.85
CA LYS A 37 -11.27 11.37 -4.55
C LYS A 37 -9.89 11.53 -5.19
N SER A 38 -9.60 12.68 -5.79
CA SER A 38 -8.31 12.98 -6.40
C SER A 38 -7.18 13.01 -5.36
N ARG A 39 -7.36 13.75 -4.26
CA ARG A 39 -6.38 13.81 -3.16
C ARG A 39 -6.17 12.47 -2.51
N PHE A 40 -7.25 11.76 -2.18
CA PHE A 40 -7.18 10.42 -1.63
C PHE A 40 -6.39 9.48 -2.55
N ARG A 41 -6.67 9.48 -3.85
CA ARG A 41 -5.93 8.64 -4.80
C ARG A 41 -4.45 9.02 -4.87
N LYS A 42 -4.12 10.31 -4.90
CA LYS A 42 -2.72 10.78 -4.98
C LYS A 42 -1.93 10.49 -3.69
N GLU A 43 -2.52 10.77 -2.54
CA GLU A 43 -1.86 10.67 -1.24
C GLU A 43 -1.90 9.23 -0.73
N TYR A 44 -3.08 8.62 -0.62
CA TYR A 44 -3.22 7.27 -0.08
C TYR A 44 -2.61 6.21 -1.00
N LEU A 45 -2.92 6.21 -2.30
CA LEU A 45 -2.27 5.25 -3.22
C LEU A 45 -0.83 5.66 -3.54
N GLY A 46 -0.43 6.91 -3.37
CA GLY A 46 0.98 7.30 -3.45
C GLY A 46 1.81 6.70 -2.31
N LEU A 47 1.22 6.62 -1.11
CA LEU A 47 1.80 5.92 0.04
C LEU A 47 1.75 4.40 -0.12
N LEU A 48 0.67 3.87 -0.70
CA LEU A 48 0.47 2.43 -0.93
C LEU A 48 1.23 1.91 -2.14
N ALA A 49 1.61 2.79 -3.07
CA ALA A 49 2.49 2.45 -4.17
C ALA A 49 3.82 2.05 -3.54
N GLN A 50 3.98 0.74 -3.32
CA GLN A 50 5.29 0.12 -3.24
C GLN A 50 6.07 0.73 -4.38
N LYS A 51 7.05 1.60 -4.05
CA LYS A 51 8.11 1.98 -5.00
C LYS A 51 8.49 0.65 -5.61
N ARG A 52 8.16 0.43 -6.89
CA ARG A 52 8.55 -0.79 -7.60
C ARG A 52 10.00 -0.95 -7.24
N SER A 53 10.31 -1.96 -6.44
CA SER A 53 11.67 -2.14 -5.96
C SER A 53 12.46 -2.11 -7.25
N LYS A 54 13.34 -1.11 -7.42
CA LYS A 54 14.31 -1.14 -8.51
C LYS A 54 14.85 -2.57 -8.47
N PRO A 55 14.96 -3.29 -9.60
CA PRO A 55 15.49 -4.64 -9.56
C PRO A 55 16.77 -4.55 -8.76
N ILE A 56 16.72 -5.12 -7.55
CA ILE A 56 17.75 -4.90 -6.56
C ILE A 56 18.90 -5.73 -7.14
N SER A 57 19.83 -5.05 -7.81
CA SER A 57 21.12 -5.57 -8.21
C SER A 57 22.01 -5.73 -6.96
N HIS A 58 21.42 -6.16 -5.85
CA HIS A 58 22.21 -6.46 -4.67
C HIS A 58 22.82 -7.83 -4.89
N LYS A 59 24.13 -7.82 -5.15
CA LYS A 59 24.93 -9.03 -5.11
C LYS A 59 25.12 -9.38 -3.65
N MET A 60 24.57 -10.52 -3.25
CA MET A 60 24.68 -11.06 -1.90
C MET A 60 26.15 -11.29 -1.55
N LYS A 61 26.55 -10.95 -0.32
CA LYS A 61 27.94 -11.06 0.14
C LYS A 61 28.07 -12.03 1.30
N VAL A 62 29.25 -12.62 1.42
CA VAL A 62 29.64 -13.37 2.64
C VAL A 62 29.71 -12.38 3.81
N GLU A 63 29.40 -12.86 5.01
CA GLU A 63 29.26 -12.12 6.27
C GLU A 63 28.03 -11.20 6.36
N GLU A 64 27.15 -11.18 5.36
CA GLU A 64 25.91 -10.40 5.37
C GLU A 64 24.84 -11.06 6.25
N ILE A 65 24.04 -10.26 6.96
CA ILE A 65 22.90 -10.74 7.75
C ILE A 65 21.63 -10.72 6.89
N VAL A 66 20.98 -11.87 6.80
CA VAL A 66 19.75 -12.10 6.03
C VAL A 66 18.62 -12.59 6.94
N LEU A 67 17.38 -12.28 6.56
CA LEU A 67 16.18 -12.79 7.20
C LEU A 67 15.78 -14.11 6.52
N VAL A 68 15.63 -15.19 7.29
CA VAL A 68 15.27 -16.51 6.75
C VAL A 68 13.79 -16.76 6.92
N GLU A 69 13.10 -17.05 5.83
CA GLU A 69 11.68 -17.39 5.85
C GLU A 69 11.43 -18.65 6.67
N ASN A 70 10.49 -18.56 7.60
CA ASN A 70 9.99 -19.71 8.35
C ASN A 70 8.46 -19.73 8.23
N PRO A 71 7.87 -20.68 7.46
CA PRO A 71 6.43 -20.70 7.21
C PRO A 71 5.60 -20.98 8.48
N ASN A 72 6.22 -21.56 9.51
CA ASN A 72 5.54 -21.90 10.76
C ASN A 72 5.49 -20.72 11.75
N LYS A 73 6.19 -19.62 11.46
CA LYS A 73 6.26 -18.43 12.33
C LYS A 73 5.73 -17.20 11.61
N LYS A 74 5.10 -16.29 12.36
CA LYS A 74 4.78 -14.95 11.82
C LYS A 74 6.08 -14.29 11.37
N ARG A 75 6.00 -13.48 10.30
CA ARG A 75 7.15 -12.77 9.70
C ARG A 75 8.02 -11.98 10.69
N LEU A 76 7.41 -11.46 11.76
CA LEU A 76 8.11 -10.76 12.84
C LEU A 76 9.11 -11.64 13.62
N TYR A 77 8.88 -12.96 13.63
CA TYR A 77 9.70 -13.97 14.32
C TYR A 77 10.53 -14.80 13.34
N TRP A 78 10.71 -14.33 12.11
CA TRP A 78 11.64 -14.96 11.19
C TRP A 78 13.07 -14.82 11.71
N PRO A 79 13.86 -15.91 11.75
CA PRO A 79 15.20 -15.86 12.28
C PRO A 79 16.14 -15.03 11.40
N LEU A 80 17.11 -14.39 12.04
CA LEU A 80 18.22 -13.72 11.38
C LEU A 80 19.41 -14.67 11.29
N ALA A 81 20.00 -14.77 10.11
CA ALA A 81 21.14 -15.62 9.85
C ALA A 81 22.23 -14.84 9.11
N LYS A 82 23.49 -15.23 9.34
CA LYS A 82 24.66 -14.68 8.68
C LYS A 82 25.07 -15.60 7.54
N VAL A 83 25.36 -15.03 6.37
CA VAL A 83 25.88 -15.76 5.22
C VAL A 83 27.33 -16.14 5.47
N LEU A 84 27.64 -17.43 5.51
CA LEU A 84 29.00 -17.95 5.64
C LEU A 84 29.64 -18.23 4.28
N GLU A 85 28.84 -18.67 3.30
CA GLU A 85 29.36 -19.11 2.00
C GLU A 85 28.28 -18.98 0.92
N LEU A 86 28.71 -18.63 -0.30
CA LEU A 86 27.89 -18.58 -1.50
C LEU A 86 28.17 -19.81 -2.36
N LEU A 87 27.17 -20.64 -2.60
CA LEU A 87 27.30 -21.82 -3.46
C LEU A 87 26.85 -21.48 -4.87
N LEU A 88 27.83 -21.38 -5.77
CA LEU A 88 27.63 -21.04 -7.19
C LEU A 88 27.31 -22.28 -8.01
N GLY A 89 26.43 -22.13 -9.00
CA GLY A 89 26.22 -23.11 -10.06
C GLY A 89 27.31 -23.05 -11.14
N ARG A 90 27.25 -23.97 -12.10
CA ARG A 90 28.17 -23.98 -13.27
C ARG A 90 28.08 -22.70 -14.11
N ASP A 91 26.92 -22.04 -14.08
CA ASP A 91 26.62 -20.77 -14.74
C ASP A 91 27.13 -19.53 -13.98
N GLY A 92 27.81 -19.72 -12.84
CA GLY A 92 28.35 -18.63 -12.01
C GLY A 92 27.31 -17.91 -11.15
N ASN A 93 26.05 -18.34 -11.19
CA ASN A 93 24.97 -17.78 -10.38
C ASN A 93 24.86 -18.47 -9.02
N VAL A 94 24.51 -17.71 -7.97
CA VAL A 94 24.30 -18.23 -6.62
C VAL A 94 23.00 -19.05 -6.57
N ARG A 95 23.08 -20.33 -6.16
CA ARG A 95 21.92 -21.23 -6.02
C ARG A 95 21.60 -21.58 -4.58
N ALA A 96 22.60 -21.60 -3.71
CA ALA A 96 22.44 -21.92 -2.30
C ALA A 96 23.38 -21.09 -1.44
N LEU A 97 23.04 -21.00 -0.15
CA LEU A 97 23.81 -20.29 0.86
C LEU A 97 24.06 -21.21 2.03
N LYS A 98 25.27 -21.14 2.57
CA LYS A 98 25.54 -21.67 3.90
C LYS A 98 25.28 -20.55 4.90
N LEU A 99 24.38 -20.80 5.84
CA LEU A 99 23.92 -19.81 6.82
C LEU A 99 24.27 -20.25 8.23
N ASN A 100 24.58 -19.28 9.09
CA ASN A 100 24.65 -19.46 10.54
C ASN A 100 23.55 -18.64 11.21
N VAL A 101 22.67 -19.26 11.98
CA VAL A 101 21.59 -18.54 12.68
C VAL A 101 22.20 -17.74 13.83
N VAL A 102 22.07 -16.42 13.76
CA VAL A 102 22.65 -15.50 14.76
C VAL A 102 21.63 -15.21 15.86
N MET A 103 20.36 -15.07 15.49
CA MET A 103 19.33 -14.65 16.44
C MET A 103 17.97 -15.25 16.05
N GLN A 104 17.33 -15.89 17.01
CA GLN A 104 15.93 -16.29 16.93
C GLN A 104 15.12 -15.40 17.87
N ARG A 105 14.04 -14.81 17.35
CA ARG A 105 13.04 -14.06 18.12
C ARG A 105 11.85 -14.94 18.46
#